data_AF-A0A8T0HHL0-F1
#
_entry.id   AF-A0A8T0HHL0-F1
#
_cell.length_a   1.000
_cell.length_b   1.000
_cell.length_c   1.000
_cell.angle_alpha   90.00
_cell.angle_beta   90.00
_cell.angle_gamma   90.00
#
_symmetry.space_group_name_H-M   'P 1'
#
loop_
_entity.id
_entity.type
_entity.pdbx_description
1 polymer ?
#
loop_
_entity_poly.entity_id
_entity_poly.type
_entity_poly.pdbx_seq_one_letter_code
_entity_poly.pdbx_strand_id
1 'polypeptide(L)'
;MSSQAATEEGGPSNTSHVTIYLVPPNSATELGSVTRKRSRPSLEAGVQTPLLSPLGEIQADASKLRACSKYFDACMSGRWTAGQTQSEFYLEVQTDVHFYHDCFACMDHLVTGMRIESVADCIQLLKVASQIQYDLVIDIGVRYLAGVPWNEDEENQIREFYASGQLASDSSTDLRKRLQLPLNEEERQQSRLNLTERILRRSLQLCSTGTNSKSRKESRMLFRETFEAIVRASGPGKCNKLLQLALTMVYQESERLLTAIKKTCQERLPHASLHTKLVSKFCWLFDTLWMSSSTQAVVELVLRDQEIPRLLQTKLHFLAQLGMENRWASMMRKIFEDVLLGRLFLKTSERLALFRRWVWILKDGNFDPETPPCANLVCSFILTFPQEEQEMIFCRWLSSLDDPMQHSVYDLSEAHSLWMKHLVAKSTDGDSDPLKLNQQDLLSTWAR
;
A
#
# COMPACT_ATOMS: atom_id res chain seq x y z
N MET A 1 -37.40 21.31 -71.64
CA MET A 1 -36.20 20.77 -70.94
C MET A 1 -34.95 21.30 -71.66
N SER A 2 -33.86 21.52 -70.92
CA SER A 2 -32.62 22.29 -71.26
C SER A 2 -32.74 23.75 -70.83
N SER A 3 -32.28 24.18 -69.65
CA SER A 3 -30.96 24.13 -68.99
C SER A 3 -29.92 25.05 -69.66
N GLN A 4 -29.70 26.21 -69.04
CA GLN A 4 -28.49 27.01 -69.14
C GLN A 4 -27.96 27.19 -67.72
N ALA A 5 -26.74 26.70 -67.50
CA ALA A 5 -25.98 26.84 -66.26
C ALA A 5 -25.19 28.14 -66.30
N ALA A 6 -25.31 28.91 -65.22
CA ALA A 6 -24.48 30.08 -64.96
C ALA A 6 -23.14 29.61 -64.35
N THR A 7 -22.05 30.09 -64.96
CA THR A 7 -20.70 30.11 -64.43
C THR A 7 -20.60 31.13 -63.29
N GLU A 8 -20.28 30.66 -62.08
CA GLU A 8 -19.74 31.51 -61.02
C GLU A 8 -18.23 31.28 -60.92
N GLU A 9 -17.49 32.38 -61.13
CA GLU A 9 -16.04 32.47 -60.98
C GLU A 9 -15.66 32.43 -59.50
N GLY A 10 -14.85 31.44 -59.12
CA GLY A 10 -14.20 31.38 -57.81
C GLY A 10 -13.04 32.38 -57.73
N GLY A 11 -13.22 33.44 -56.94
CA GLY A 11 -12.13 34.33 -56.54
C GLY A 11 -11.16 33.63 -55.54
N PRO A 12 -9.88 34.03 -55.50
CA PRO A 12 -8.92 33.46 -54.56
C PRO A 12 -9.30 33.83 -53.12
N SER A 13 -9.49 32.83 -52.27
CA SER A 13 -9.63 33.02 -50.82
C SER A 13 -8.31 33.58 -50.29
N ASN A 14 -8.26 34.89 -50.01
CA ASN A 14 -7.18 35.52 -49.25
C ASN A 14 -7.16 34.93 -47.82
N THR A 15 -6.40 33.86 -47.63
CA THR A 15 -6.12 33.31 -46.30
C THR A 15 -5.17 34.26 -45.58
N SER A 16 -5.68 34.94 -44.55
CA SER A 16 -4.87 35.84 -43.73
C SER A 16 -4.03 35.00 -42.78
N HIS A 17 -2.75 34.84 -43.11
CA HIS A 17 -1.78 34.20 -42.23
C HIS A 17 -1.37 35.14 -41.09
N VAL A 18 -1.16 34.54 -39.93
CA VAL A 18 -0.77 35.21 -38.69
C VAL A 18 0.47 34.53 -38.14
N THR A 19 1.42 35.33 -37.67
CA THR A 19 2.64 34.86 -37.02
C THR A 19 2.50 34.95 -35.51
N ILE A 20 2.79 33.87 -34.80
CA ILE A 20 2.81 33.83 -33.33
C ILE A 20 4.25 33.63 -32.88
N TYR A 21 4.78 34.63 -32.19
CA TYR A 21 6.11 34.60 -31.59
C TYR A 21 6.03 34.09 -30.15
N LEU A 22 6.74 33.01 -29.88
CA LEU A 22 6.87 32.44 -28.55
C LEU A 22 8.01 33.17 -27.82
N VAL A 23 7.69 33.86 -26.72
CA VAL A 23 8.65 34.69 -25.99
C VAL A 23 8.88 34.18 -24.56
N PRO A 24 10.04 34.43 -23.95
CA PRO A 24 10.28 34.03 -22.56
C PRO A 24 9.24 34.63 -21.60
N PRO A 25 8.94 33.96 -20.47
CA PRO A 25 8.01 34.49 -19.48
C PRO A 25 8.44 35.87 -18.97
N ASN A 26 7.48 36.77 -18.73
CA ASN A 26 7.64 38.19 -18.38
C ASN A 26 8.16 39.12 -19.50
N SER A 27 8.23 38.66 -20.74
CA SER A 27 8.72 39.47 -21.88
C SER A 27 7.60 40.20 -22.63
N ALA A 28 6.36 39.72 -22.58
CA ALA A 28 5.28 40.27 -23.40
C ALA A 28 4.74 41.61 -22.88
N THR A 29 4.92 41.89 -21.59
CA THR A 29 4.46 43.14 -20.96
C THR A 29 5.32 44.35 -21.38
N GLU A 30 6.60 44.14 -21.68
CA GLU A 30 7.50 45.22 -22.13
C GLU A 30 7.23 45.64 -23.58
N LEU A 31 6.92 44.68 -24.46
CA LEU A 31 6.67 44.90 -25.90
C LEU A 31 5.34 45.62 -26.18
N GLY A 32 4.30 45.43 -25.36
CA GLY A 32 2.99 46.09 -25.52
C GLY A 32 2.97 47.58 -25.13
N SER A 33 4.02 48.08 -24.48
CA SER A 33 4.06 49.46 -23.94
C SER A 33 4.61 50.51 -24.90
N VAL A 34 5.18 50.10 -26.06
CA VAL A 34 5.91 51.00 -26.96
C VAL A 34 5.03 51.77 -27.95
N THR A 35 3.76 51.40 -28.15
CA THR A 35 2.87 52.06 -29.13
C THR A 35 2.06 53.25 -28.59
N ARG A 36 2.35 53.73 -27.37
CA ARG A 36 1.64 54.90 -26.78
C ARG A 36 2.54 56.11 -26.56
N LYS A 37 3.14 56.66 -27.63
CA LYS A 37 3.68 58.04 -27.62
C LYS A 37 3.17 58.88 -28.79
N ARG A 38 2.25 59.80 -28.46
CA ARG A 38 1.77 60.89 -29.32
C ARG A 38 2.88 61.93 -29.49
N SER A 39 3.19 62.23 -30.76
CA SER A 39 3.49 63.57 -31.31
C SER A 39 4.83 64.29 -31.00
N ARG A 40 5.65 64.34 -32.07
CA ARG A 40 6.57 65.40 -32.57
C ARG A 40 8.05 65.46 -32.12
N PRO A 41 8.94 65.95 -33.01
CA PRO A 41 10.23 65.31 -33.29
C PRO A 41 11.44 66.12 -32.80
N SER A 42 12.57 65.47 -32.58
CA SER A 42 13.94 65.95 -32.91
C SER A 42 15.01 64.96 -32.43
N LEU A 43 15.92 64.64 -33.36
CA LEU A 43 17.31 64.18 -33.24
C LEU A 43 17.70 63.01 -32.31
N GLU A 44 18.22 61.97 -32.97
CA GLU A 44 19.41 61.16 -32.63
C GLU A 44 19.67 60.81 -31.16
N ALA A 45 19.33 59.57 -30.81
CA ALA A 45 20.24 58.67 -30.08
C ALA A 45 19.70 57.24 -30.22
N GLY A 46 20.49 56.37 -30.86
CA GLY A 46 20.19 54.94 -30.98
C GLY A 46 20.23 54.27 -29.61
N VAL A 47 19.05 54.08 -29.02
CA VAL A 47 18.85 53.11 -27.95
C VAL A 47 18.31 51.85 -28.63
N GLN A 48 19.21 50.93 -28.98
CA GLN A 48 18.83 49.56 -29.30
C GLN A 48 18.32 48.93 -27.99
N THR A 49 17.00 48.93 -27.80
CA THR A 49 16.35 48.00 -26.87
C THR A 49 16.73 46.58 -27.33
N PRO A 50 17.17 45.70 -26.43
CA PRO A 50 17.50 44.32 -26.81
C PRO A 50 16.21 43.66 -27.27
N LEU A 51 16.10 43.45 -28.59
CA LEU A 51 15.08 42.59 -29.19
C LEU A 51 15.28 41.20 -28.60
N LEU A 52 14.44 40.81 -27.66
CA LEU A 52 14.40 39.45 -27.14
C LEU A 52 14.11 38.53 -28.33
N SER A 53 15.09 37.72 -28.70
CA SER A 53 14.94 36.74 -29.77
C SER A 53 13.80 35.77 -29.42
N PRO A 54 12.80 35.57 -30.30
CA PRO A 54 11.73 34.62 -30.04
C PRO A 54 12.32 33.20 -29.86
N LEU A 55 11.78 32.47 -28.89
CA LEU A 55 12.12 31.07 -28.61
C LEU A 55 11.58 30.13 -29.70
N GLY A 56 10.59 30.58 -30.46
CA GLY A 56 9.99 29.87 -31.58
C GLY A 56 8.98 30.75 -32.33
N GLU A 57 8.62 30.29 -33.53
CA GLU A 57 7.65 30.97 -34.40
C GLU A 57 6.63 29.95 -34.91
N ILE A 58 5.35 30.31 -34.88
CA ILE A 58 4.25 29.49 -35.37
C ILE A 58 3.46 30.29 -36.40
N GLN A 59 3.35 29.75 -37.61
CA GLN A 59 2.51 30.29 -38.68
C GLN A 59 1.16 29.59 -38.65
N ALA A 60 0.07 30.36 -38.57
CA ALA A 60 -1.28 29.82 -38.49
C ALA A 60 -2.29 30.64 -39.32
N ASP A 61 -3.39 30.00 -39.71
CA ASP A 61 -4.51 30.65 -40.39
C ASP A 61 -5.39 31.40 -39.38
N ALA A 62 -5.57 32.71 -39.57
CA ALA A 62 -6.38 33.55 -38.68
C ALA A 62 -7.81 33.03 -38.48
N SER A 63 -8.42 32.46 -39.53
CA SER A 63 -9.79 31.94 -39.47
C SER A 63 -9.89 30.73 -38.54
N LYS A 64 -8.90 29.82 -38.59
CA LYS A 64 -8.81 28.64 -37.72
C LYS A 64 -8.53 29.04 -36.28
N LEU A 65 -7.60 29.98 -36.06
CA LEU A 65 -7.31 30.49 -34.73
C LEU A 65 -8.57 31.03 -34.03
N ARG A 66 -9.38 31.85 -34.73
CA ARG A 66 -10.65 32.35 -34.18
C ARG A 66 -11.67 31.24 -33.93
N ALA A 67 -11.75 30.27 -34.84
CA ALA A 67 -12.70 29.17 -34.72
C ALA A 67 -12.37 28.22 -33.55
N CYS A 68 -11.09 28.02 -33.26
CA CYS A 68 -10.62 27.03 -32.28
C CYS A 68 -10.26 27.61 -30.91
N SER A 69 -9.85 28.88 -30.83
CA SER A 69 -9.34 29.51 -29.61
C SER A 69 -10.13 30.78 -29.26
N LYS A 70 -10.75 30.78 -28.08
CA LYS A 70 -11.46 31.96 -27.55
C LYS A 70 -10.51 33.13 -27.29
N TYR A 71 -9.26 32.84 -26.91
CA TYR A 71 -8.22 33.85 -26.72
C TYR A 71 -7.98 34.62 -28.03
N PHE A 72 -7.72 33.89 -29.12
CA PHE A 72 -7.44 34.52 -30.41
C PHE A 72 -8.68 35.17 -31.03
N ASP A 73 -9.87 34.60 -30.85
CA ASP A 73 -11.13 35.26 -31.21
C ASP A 73 -11.28 36.61 -30.50
N ALA A 74 -11.05 36.65 -29.18
CA ALA A 74 -11.10 37.90 -28.41
C ALA A 74 -10.07 38.93 -28.88
N CYS A 75 -8.80 38.51 -29.08
CA CYS A 75 -7.73 39.38 -29.55
C CYS A 75 -8.03 39.96 -30.94
N MET A 76 -8.66 39.19 -31.83
CA MET A 76 -8.95 39.60 -33.20
C MET A 76 -10.34 40.21 -33.41
N SER A 77 -11.24 40.16 -32.42
CA SER A 77 -12.63 40.66 -32.51
C SER A 77 -12.78 42.18 -32.71
N GLY A 78 -11.69 42.92 -32.90
CA GLY A 78 -11.68 44.37 -33.19
C GLY A 78 -12.06 45.27 -32.00
N ARG A 79 -12.43 44.69 -30.85
CA ARG A 79 -12.80 45.45 -29.64
C ARG A 79 -11.62 46.16 -28.97
N TRP A 80 -10.40 45.73 -29.27
CA TRP A 80 -9.17 46.20 -28.61
C TRP A 80 -8.17 46.85 -29.57
N THR A 81 -8.35 46.68 -30.88
CA THR A 81 -7.45 47.20 -31.92
C THR A 81 -8.14 48.34 -32.67
N ALA A 82 -7.81 49.57 -32.29
CA ALA A 82 -8.19 50.75 -33.07
C ALA A 82 -7.44 50.75 -34.42
N GLY A 83 -7.98 50.05 -35.42
CA GLY A 83 -7.63 50.25 -36.83
C GLY A 83 -6.41 49.51 -37.39
N GLN A 84 -5.86 48.50 -36.72
CA GLN A 84 -4.81 47.63 -37.30
C GLN A 84 -5.21 46.16 -37.26
N THR A 85 -5.13 45.49 -38.42
CA THR A 85 -5.08 44.04 -38.53
C THR A 85 -3.78 43.57 -37.86
N GLN A 86 -3.88 42.97 -36.67
CA GLN A 86 -2.74 42.33 -36.03
C GLN A 86 -2.38 41.08 -36.82
N SER A 87 -1.27 41.13 -37.56
CA SER A 87 -0.66 39.99 -38.24
C SER A 87 0.30 39.21 -37.33
N GLU A 88 0.58 39.73 -36.14
CA GLU A 88 1.57 39.20 -35.20
C GLU A 88 1.00 39.12 -33.78
N PHE A 89 1.23 38.00 -33.10
CA PHE A 89 0.93 37.81 -31.68
C PHE A 89 2.18 37.38 -30.93
N TYR A 90 2.28 37.81 -29.68
CA TYR A 90 3.37 37.43 -28.78
C TYR A 90 2.77 36.62 -27.64
N LEU A 91 3.29 35.41 -27.43
CA LEU A 91 2.77 34.48 -26.44
C LEU A 91 3.88 34.05 -25.50
N GLU A 92 3.69 34.28 -24.21
CA GLU A 92 4.68 33.90 -23.20
C GLU A 92 4.70 32.39 -23.02
N VAL A 93 5.90 31.82 -23.10
CA VAL A 93 6.13 30.39 -23.02
C VAL A 93 6.04 29.93 -21.55
N GLN A 94 5.06 29.09 -21.23
CA GLN A 94 4.87 28.48 -19.90
C GLN A 94 5.41 27.05 -19.80
N THR A 95 5.77 26.46 -20.93
CA THR A 95 6.25 25.07 -21.06
C THR A 95 7.14 24.94 -22.30
N ASP A 96 7.64 23.76 -22.60
CA ASP A 96 8.50 23.56 -23.76
C ASP A 96 7.80 23.92 -25.09
N VAL A 97 8.57 24.54 -25.99
CA VAL A 97 8.10 25.09 -27.27
C VAL A 97 7.39 24.04 -28.14
N HIS A 98 7.80 22.77 -28.08
CA HIS A 98 7.20 21.71 -28.89
C HIS A 98 5.72 21.48 -28.56
N PHE A 99 5.30 21.62 -27.29
CA PHE A 99 3.87 21.50 -26.93
C PHE A 99 3.01 22.61 -27.52
N TYR A 100 3.59 23.78 -27.81
CA TYR A 100 2.92 24.81 -28.59
C TYR A 100 2.70 24.33 -30.02
N HIS A 101 3.76 23.85 -30.70
CA HIS A 101 3.63 23.30 -32.04
C HIS A 101 2.59 22.18 -32.12
N ASP A 102 2.60 21.25 -31.16
CA ASP A 102 1.63 20.14 -31.12
C ASP A 102 0.19 20.65 -30.88
N CYS A 103 0.01 21.63 -29.99
CA CYS A 103 -1.30 22.22 -29.72
C CYS A 103 -1.87 22.95 -30.95
N PHE A 104 -1.03 23.73 -31.65
CA PHE A 104 -1.44 24.44 -32.88
C PHE A 104 -1.65 23.48 -34.05
N ALA A 105 -0.86 22.41 -34.19
CA ALA A 105 -1.04 21.40 -35.22
C ALA A 105 -2.41 20.71 -35.12
N CYS A 106 -2.98 20.61 -33.91
CA CYS A 106 -4.33 20.07 -33.70
C CYS A 106 -5.44 20.93 -34.34
N MET A 107 -5.19 22.22 -34.60
CA MET A 107 -6.14 23.11 -35.28
C MET A 107 -6.22 22.83 -36.78
N ASP A 108 -5.11 22.38 -37.38
CA ASP A 108 -5.04 22.03 -38.81
C ASP A 108 -5.50 20.61 -39.08
N HIS A 109 -5.14 19.70 -38.18
CA HIS A 109 -5.41 18.28 -38.30
C HIS A 109 -6.20 17.84 -37.07
N LEU A 110 -7.51 18.08 -37.11
CA LEU A 110 -8.46 17.71 -36.06
C LEU A 110 -8.12 16.30 -35.54
N VAL A 111 -7.67 16.24 -34.29
CA VAL A 111 -7.36 15.03 -33.49
C VAL A 111 -6.13 14.20 -33.92
N THR A 112 -5.74 14.14 -35.20
CA THR A 112 -4.59 13.31 -35.63
C THR A 112 -3.22 13.92 -35.33
N GLY A 113 -3.14 15.23 -35.05
CA GLY A 113 -1.90 15.91 -34.67
C GLY A 113 -1.49 15.74 -33.21
N MET A 114 -2.39 15.25 -32.35
CA MET A 114 -2.16 15.26 -30.90
C MET A 114 -1.42 13.99 -30.45
N ARG A 115 -0.17 14.15 -30.00
CA ARG A 115 0.63 13.07 -29.42
C ARG A 115 0.67 13.22 -27.91
N ILE A 116 -0.08 12.39 -27.20
CA ILE A 116 0.01 12.27 -25.74
C ILE A 116 0.64 10.92 -25.44
N GLU A 117 1.94 10.93 -25.13
CA GLU A 117 2.69 9.71 -24.83
C GLU A 117 2.69 9.42 -23.33
N SER A 118 2.59 10.46 -22.49
CA SER A 118 2.57 10.36 -21.04
C SER A 118 1.59 11.33 -20.37
N VAL A 119 1.38 11.13 -19.06
CA VAL A 119 0.63 12.05 -18.19
C VAL A 119 1.31 13.42 -18.14
N ALA A 120 2.65 13.45 -18.08
CA ALA A 120 3.42 14.68 -18.07
C ALA A 120 3.18 15.49 -19.36
N ASP A 121 3.23 14.84 -20.53
CA ASP A 121 2.96 15.49 -21.82
C ASP A 121 1.56 16.07 -21.88
N CYS A 122 0.58 15.31 -21.37
CA CYS A 122 -0.81 15.78 -21.30
C CYS A 122 -0.93 17.07 -20.45
N ILE A 123 -0.26 17.12 -19.30
CA ILE A 123 -0.27 18.31 -18.43
C ILE A 123 0.37 19.51 -19.14
N GLN A 124 1.50 19.32 -19.83
CA GLN A 124 2.16 20.41 -20.56
C GLN A 124 1.29 20.91 -21.72
N LEU A 125 0.67 20.00 -22.48
CA LEU A 125 -0.26 20.34 -23.54
C LEU A 125 -1.49 21.09 -23.00
N LEU A 126 -2.01 20.68 -21.84
CA LEU A 126 -3.12 21.36 -21.17
C LEU A 126 -2.76 22.77 -20.69
N LYS A 127 -1.52 23.04 -20.26
CA LYS A 127 -1.05 24.40 -19.96
C LYS A 127 -1.11 25.30 -21.20
N VAL A 128 -0.63 24.82 -22.34
CA VAL A 128 -0.73 25.55 -23.60
C VAL A 128 -2.21 25.78 -23.97
N ALA A 129 -3.00 24.70 -24.00
CA ALA A 129 -4.40 24.76 -24.41
C ALA A 129 -5.23 25.68 -23.52
N SER A 130 -5.00 25.69 -22.21
CA SER A 130 -5.67 26.59 -21.28
C SER A 130 -5.21 28.05 -21.44
N GLN A 131 -3.93 28.30 -21.67
CA GLN A 131 -3.40 29.64 -21.96
C GLN A 131 -4.09 30.27 -23.18
N ILE A 132 -4.28 29.50 -24.25
CA ILE A 132 -4.97 29.96 -25.46
C ILE A 132 -6.48 29.67 -25.46
N GLN A 133 -7.04 29.17 -24.36
CA GLN A 133 -8.47 28.82 -24.25
C GLN A 133 -8.99 27.95 -25.42
N TYR A 134 -8.26 26.86 -25.73
CA TYR A 134 -8.63 25.88 -26.75
C TYR A 134 -9.41 24.72 -26.13
N ASP A 135 -10.73 24.90 -26.02
CA ASP A 135 -11.63 23.98 -25.30
C ASP A 135 -11.55 22.51 -25.76
N LEU A 136 -11.38 22.26 -27.06
CA LEU A 136 -11.33 20.88 -27.59
C LEU A 136 -10.13 20.10 -27.04
N VAL A 137 -8.94 20.70 -27.04
CA VAL A 137 -7.72 20.07 -26.51
C VAL A 137 -7.80 19.95 -24.99
N ILE A 138 -8.38 20.95 -24.32
CA ILE A 138 -8.65 20.88 -22.87
C ILE A 138 -9.53 19.68 -22.55
N ASP A 139 -10.63 19.50 -23.28
CA ASP A 139 -11.57 18.40 -23.08
C ASP A 139 -10.92 17.04 -23.34
N ILE A 140 -10.16 16.89 -24.44
CA ILE A 140 -9.47 15.63 -24.74
C ILE A 140 -8.42 15.31 -23.66
N GLY A 141 -7.61 16.29 -23.24
CA GLY A 141 -6.60 16.09 -22.21
C GLY A 141 -7.21 15.72 -20.85
N VAL A 142 -8.31 16.39 -20.46
CA VAL A 142 -9.04 16.06 -19.22
C VAL A 142 -9.60 14.63 -19.27
N ARG A 143 -10.18 14.20 -20.39
CA ARG A 143 -10.66 12.82 -20.57
C ARG A 143 -9.52 11.80 -20.55
N TYR A 144 -8.39 12.12 -21.19
CA TYR A 144 -7.19 11.28 -21.14
C TYR A 144 -6.74 11.09 -19.70
N LEU A 145 -6.54 12.18 -18.95
CA LEU A 145 -6.15 12.11 -17.55
C LEU A 145 -7.15 11.23 -16.78
N ALA A 146 -8.46 11.49 -16.91
CA ALA A 146 -9.49 10.71 -16.21
C ALA A 146 -9.39 9.18 -16.46
N GLY A 147 -8.97 8.76 -17.66
CA GLY A 147 -8.94 7.35 -18.08
C GLY A 147 -7.63 6.59 -17.84
N VAL A 148 -6.48 7.27 -17.69
CA VAL A 148 -5.17 6.60 -17.58
C VAL A 148 -4.71 6.43 -16.13
N PRO A 149 -3.92 5.40 -15.78
CA PRO A 149 -3.32 5.28 -14.45
C PRO A 149 -2.31 6.41 -14.18
N TRP A 150 -2.16 6.79 -12.91
CA TRP A 150 -1.16 7.78 -12.48
C TRP A 150 -0.39 7.27 -11.26
N ASN A 151 0.84 7.73 -11.10
CA ASN A 151 1.57 7.62 -9.84
C ASN A 151 1.27 8.80 -8.90
N GLU A 152 1.88 8.81 -7.71
CA GLU A 152 1.64 9.83 -6.68
C GLU A 152 2.12 11.22 -7.08
N ASP A 153 3.27 11.31 -7.76
CA ASP A 153 3.83 12.58 -8.24
C ASP A 153 2.97 13.19 -9.34
N GLU A 154 2.51 12.36 -10.28
CA GLU A 154 1.57 12.74 -11.33
C GLU A 154 0.23 13.20 -10.75
N GLU A 155 -0.31 12.49 -9.74
CA GLU A 155 -1.54 12.90 -9.07
C GLU A 155 -1.37 14.30 -8.45
N ASN A 156 -0.22 14.58 -7.81
CA ASN A 156 0.08 15.90 -7.25
C ASN A 156 0.15 16.99 -8.33
N GLN A 157 0.86 16.74 -9.44
CA GLN A 157 0.95 17.69 -10.55
C GLN A 157 -0.42 18.00 -11.17
N ILE A 158 -1.26 16.98 -11.35
CA ILE A 158 -2.64 17.16 -11.85
C ILE A 158 -3.45 18.02 -10.86
N ARG A 159 -3.30 17.81 -9.54
CA ARG A 159 -4.01 18.62 -8.53
C ARG A 159 -3.54 20.08 -8.56
N GLU A 160 -2.23 20.33 -8.66
CA GLU A 160 -1.68 21.68 -8.76
C GLU A 160 -2.22 22.40 -10.00
N PHE A 161 -2.22 21.71 -11.14
CA PHE A 161 -2.79 22.23 -12.37
C PHE A 161 -4.29 22.53 -12.23
N TYR A 162 -5.07 21.64 -11.61
CA TYR A 162 -6.49 21.88 -11.34
C TYR A 162 -6.72 23.07 -10.41
N ALA A 163 -5.90 23.22 -9.36
CA ALA A 163 -5.98 24.31 -8.38
C ALA A 163 -5.67 25.69 -8.98
N SER A 164 -4.89 25.75 -10.07
CA SER A 164 -4.60 27.00 -10.80
C SER A 164 -5.84 27.64 -11.46
N GLY A 165 -6.99 26.94 -11.48
CA GLY A 165 -8.24 27.43 -12.06
C GLY A 165 -8.27 27.40 -13.59
N GLN A 166 -7.24 26.84 -14.23
CA GLN A 166 -7.12 26.74 -15.68
C GLN A 166 -8.04 25.67 -16.31
N LEU A 167 -8.68 24.84 -15.48
CA LEU A 167 -9.62 23.79 -15.91
C LEU A 167 -11.04 24.10 -15.40
N ALA A 168 -11.87 24.67 -16.28
CA ALA A 168 -13.29 24.92 -16.03
C ALA A 168 -14.18 24.22 -17.07
N SER A 169 -13.94 22.92 -17.31
CA SER A 169 -14.75 22.12 -18.24
C SER A 169 -15.74 21.21 -17.50
N ASP A 170 -16.95 21.06 -18.05
CA ASP A 170 -17.95 20.08 -17.61
C ASP A 170 -17.43 18.64 -17.70
N SER A 171 -16.47 18.37 -18.59
CA SER A 171 -15.80 17.06 -18.71
C SER A 171 -14.83 16.75 -17.56
N SER A 172 -14.60 17.70 -16.65
CA SER A 172 -13.73 17.51 -15.49
C SER A 172 -14.36 16.75 -14.33
N THR A 173 -15.64 16.37 -14.42
CA THR A 173 -16.36 15.75 -13.28
C THR A 173 -15.72 14.45 -12.78
N ASP A 174 -15.35 13.54 -13.68
CA ASP A 174 -14.75 12.26 -13.28
C ASP A 174 -13.30 12.41 -12.83
N LEU A 175 -12.54 13.30 -13.49
CA LEU A 175 -11.21 13.70 -13.03
C LEU A 175 -11.27 14.28 -11.61
N ARG A 176 -12.22 15.19 -11.35
CA ARG A 176 -12.42 15.84 -10.05
C ARG A 176 -12.79 14.83 -8.95
N LYS A 177 -13.67 13.87 -9.25
CA LYS A 177 -14.02 12.78 -8.31
C LYS A 177 -12.80 11.91 -7.99
N ARG A 178 -12.01 11.56 -9.01
CA ARG A 178 -10.81 10.74 -8.85
C ARG A 178 -9.74 11.43 -7.99
N LEU A 179 -9.58 12.75 -8.17
CA LEU A 179 -8.72 13.60 -7.34
C LEU A 179 -9.31 13.90 -5.94
N GLN A 180 -10.54 13.47 -5.68
CA GLN A 180 -11.29 13.71 -4.44
C GLN A 180 -11.44 15.19 -4.08
N LEU A 181 -11.57 16.07 -5.08
CA LEU A 181 -11.76 17.51 -4.84
C LEU A 181 -13.23 17.82 -4.48
N PRO A 182 -13.49 18.73 -3.52
CA PRO A 182 -12.56 19.73 -2.98
C PRO A 182 -11.89 19.35 -1.65
N LEU A 183 -11.81 18.06 -1.30
CA LEU A 183 -11.22 17.65 -0.02
C LEU A 183 -9.78 18.17 0.11
N ASN A 184 -9.43 18.67 1.29
CA ASN A 184 -8.04 18.98 1.61
C ASN A 184 -7.22 17.69 1.84
N GLU A 185 -5.89 17.81 2.01
CA GLU A 185 -5.03 16.64 2.13
C GLU A 185 -5.34 15.79 3.37
N GLU A 186 -5.67 16.41 4.50
CA GLU A 186 -6.03 15.70 5.73
C GLU A 186 -7.33 14.90 5.55
N GLU A 187 -8.34 15.51 4.93
CA GLU A 187 -9.62 14.88 4.63
C GLU A 187 -9.48 13.71 3.65
N ARG A 188 -8.64 13.87 2.60
CA ARG A 188 -8.31 12.79 1.66
C ARG A 188 -7.62 11.63 2.37
N GLN A 189 -6.63 11.93 3.21
CA GLN A 189 -5.94 10.90 3.96
C GLN A 189 -6.89 10.16 4.90
N GLN A 190 -7.77 10.88 5.59
CA GLN A 190 -8.79 10.28 6.45
C GLN A 190 -9.79 9.43 5.63
N SER A 191 -10.21 9.89 4.44
CA SER A 191 -11.07 9.14 3.53
C SER A 191 -10.42 7.82 3.09
N ARG A 192 -9.13 7.86 2.71
CA ARG A 192 -8.33 6.68 2.36
C ARG A 192 -8.24 5.71 3.54
N LEU A 193 -7.95 6.21 4.75
CA LEU A 193 -7.92 5.40 5.98
C LEU A 193 -9.28 4.73 6.27
N ASN A 194 -10.38 5.49 6.18
CA ASN A 194 -11.73 4.97 6.39
C ASN A 194 -12.09 3.89 5.36
N LEU A 195 -11.68 4.06 4.10
CA LEU A 195 -11.88 3.06 3.06
C LEU A 195 -11.09 1.78 3.36
N THR A 196 -9.82 1.90 3.74
CA THR A 196 -8.97 0.75 4.10
C THR A 196 -9.54 0.00 5.31
N GLU A 197 -10.00 0.72 6.33
CA GLU A 197 -10.70 0.14 7.48
C GLU A 197 -11.93 -0.67 7.04
N ARG A 198 -12.77 -0.09 6.18
CA ARG A 198 -13.97 -0.77 5.67
C ARG A 198 -13.62 -2.02 4.88
N ILE A 199 -12.59 -1.96 4.04
CA ILE A 199 -12.11 -3.12 3.28
C ILE A 199 -11.62 -4.21 4.23
N LEU A 200 -10.74 -3.88 5.18
CA LEU A 200 -10.26 -4.84 6.18
C LEU A 200 -11.40 -5.49 6.96
N ARG A 201 -12.36 -4.69 7.44
CA ARG A 201 -13.48 -5.18 8.24
C ARG A 201 -14.36 -6.10 7.42
N ARG A 202 -14.63 -5.72 6.18
CA ARG A 202 -15.45 -6.53 5.27
C ARG A 202 -14.75 -7.83 4.91
N SER A 203 -13.47 -7.79 4.58
CA SER A 203 -12.66 -8.98 4.27
C SER A 203 -12.62 -9.94 5.46
N LEU A 204 -12.38 -9.44 6.68
CA LEU A 204 -12.37 -10.25 7.90
C LEU A 204 -13.75 -10.88 8.17
N GLN A 205 -14.83 -10.12 7.99
CA GLN A 205 -16.20 -10.64 8.12
C GLN A 205 -16.48 -11.74 7.08
N LEU A 206 -16.10 -11.54 5.82
CA LEU A 206 -16.31 -12.52 4.75
C LEU A 206 -15.49 -13.80 4.95
N CYS A 207 -14.34 -13.73 5.63
CA CYS A 207 -13.61 -14.93 6.07
C CYS A 207 -14.46 -15.82 7.00
N SER A 208 -15.39 -15.22 7.75
CA SER A 208 -16.28 -15.86 8.72
C SER A 208 -17.61 -16.28 8.11
N THR A 209 -18.23 -15.41 7.31
CA THR A 209 -19.63 -15.55 6.87
C THR A 209 -19.76 -15.81 5.37
N GLY A 210 -18.66 -15.88 4.62
CA GLY A 210 -18.69 -16.13 3.17
C GLY A 210 -19.41 -17.43 2.84
N THR A 211 -20.34 -17.37 1.89
CA THR A 211 -21.28 -18.46 1.57
C THR A 211 -20.58 -19.67 0.93
N ASN A 212 -19.56 -19.45 0.11
CA ASN A 212 -18.78 -20.51 -0.53
C ASN A 212 -17.29 -20.51 -0.10
N SER A 213 -16.60 -21.63 -0.32
CA SER A 213 -15.20 -21.81 0.10
C SER A 213 -14.21 -20.91 -0.66
N LYS A 214 -14.49 -20.65 -1.94
CA LYS A 214 -13.65 -19.83 -2.81
C LYS A 214 -13.59 -18.38 -2.33
N SER A 215 -14.75 -17.76 -2.10
CA SER A 215 -14.87 -16.39 -1.58
C SER A 215 -14.22 -16.24 -0.20
N ARG A 216 -14.31 -17.26 0.67
CA ARG A 216 -13.58 -17.24 1.96
C ARG A 216 -12.07 -17.27 1.75
N LYS A 217 -11.56 -18.08 0.82
CA LYS A 217 -10.13 -18.15 0.50
C LYS A 217 -9.62 -16.84 -0.08
N GLU A 218 -10.34 -16.25 -1.03
CA GLU A 218 -10.02 -14.95 -1.63
C GLU A 218 -10.08 -13.82 -0.59
N SER A 219 -11.09 -13.83 0.28
CA SER A 219 -11.19 -12.82 1.36
C SER A 219 -10.03 -12.93 2.36
N ARG A 220 -9.56 -14.15 2.66
CA ARG A 220 -8.37 -14.37 3.51
C ARG A 220 -7.10 -13.85 2.86
N MET A 221 -6.94 -14.09 1.56
CA MET A 221 -5.81 -13.59 0.76
C MET A 221 -5.81 -12.07 0.74
N LEU A 222 -6.94 -11.45 0.37
CA LEU A 222 -7.10 -10.00 0.34
C LEU A 222 -6.84 -9.37 1.71
N PHE A 223 -7.38 -9.95 2.79
CA PHE A 223 -7.13 -9.48 4.15
C PHE A 223 -5.64 -9.52 4.48
N ARG A 224 -4.97 -10.65 4.20
CA ARG A 224 -3.54 -10.83 4.45
C ARG A 224 -2.70 -9.84 3.66
N GLU A 225 -2.93 -9.70 2.35
CA GLU A 225 -2.18 -8.76 1.51
C GLU A 225 -2.35 -7.31 1.95
N THR A 226 -3.58 -6.92 2.28
CA THR A 226 -3.87 -5.57 2.79
C THR A 226 -3.18 -5.35 4.13
N PHE A 227 -3.25 -6.32 5.03
CA PHE A 227 -2.61 -6.26 6.35
C PHE A 227 -1.09 -6.16 6.23
N GLU A 228 -0.47 -7.01 5.40
CA GLU A 228 0.97 -6.98 5.13
C GLU A 228 1.41 -5.66 4.47
N ALA A 229 0.61 -5.08 3.58
CA ALA A 229 0.88 -3.76 3.02
C ALA A 229 0.87 -2.66 4.11
N ILE A 230 -0.09 -2.71 5.04
CA ILE A 230 -0.17 -1.76 6.17
C ILE A 230 1.03 -1.90 7.10
N VAL A 231 1.44 -3.13 7.40
CA VAL A 231 2.62 -3.41 8.23
C VAL A 231 3.88 -2.85 7.56
N ARG A 232 4.09 -3.14 6.27
CA ARG A 232 5.22 -2.62 5.51
C ARG A 232 5.23 -1.08 5.44
N ALA A 233 4.08 -0.46 5.19
CA ALA A 233 3.95 0.99 5.13
C ALA A 233 4.20 1.68 6.48
N SER A 234 3.95 0.99 7.59
CA SER A 234 4.21 1.54 8.93
C SER A 234 5.71 1.62 9.24
N GLY A 235 6.50 0.68 8.73
CA GLY A 235 7.93 0.54 9.01
C GLY A 235 8.22 -0.08 10.38
N PRO A 236 9.45 -0.55 10.62
CA PRO A 236 9.82 -1.22 11.87
C PRO A 236 9.71 -0.25 13.07
N GLY A 237 9.05 -0.70 14.14
CA GLY A 237 8.94 0.05 15.40
C GLY A 237 7.94 1.21 15.41
N LYS A 238 7.24 1.48 14.30
CA LYS A 238 6.21 2.52 14.22
C LYS A 238 4.83 1.89 14.13
N CYS A 239 3.96 2.23 15.07
CA CYS A 239 2.56 1.83 15.02
C CYS A 239 1.72 3.04 14.55
N ASN A 240 1.36 3.08 13.27
CA ASN A 240 0.43 4.09 12.79
C ASN A 240 -1.02 3.70 13.20
N LYS A 241 -1.95 4.66 13.16
CA LYS A 241 -3.36 4.45 13.54
C LYS A 241 -4.00 3.28 12.80
N LEU A 242 -3.63 3.06 11.53
CA LEU A 242 -4.18 2.01 10.69
C LEU A 242 -3.70 0.62 11.11
N LEU A 243 -2.41 0.47 11.43
CA LEU A 243 -1.83 -0.76 11.96
C LEU A 243 -2.44 -1.09 13.32
N GLN A 244 -2.56 -0.10 14.22
CA GLN A 244 -3.20 -0.28 15.52
C GLN A 244 -4.65 -0.77 15.39
N LEU A 245 -5.40 -0.16 14.47
CA LEU A 245 -6.78 -0.55 14.17
C LEU A 245 -6.84 -1.99 13.63
N ALA A 246 -6.00 -2.31 12.64
CA ALA A 246 -5.96 -3.64 12.05
C ALA A 246 -5.59 -4.72 13.07
N LEU A 247 -4.59 -4.47 13.91
CA LEU A 247 -4.21 -5.34 15.02
C LEU A 247 -5.36 -5.54 16.02
N THR A 248 -6.06 -4.46 16.38
CA THR A 248 -7.21 -4.52 17.28
C THR A 248 -8.32 -5.40 16.70
N MET A 249 -8.59 -5.28 15.39
CA MET A 249 -9.62 -6.10 14.72
C MET A 249 -9.25 -7.59 14.70
N VAL A 250 -7.99 -7.92 14.40
CA VAL A 250 -7.55 -9.32 14.40
C VAL A 250 -7.53 -9.89 15.82
N TYR A 251 -7.11 -9.10 16.81
CA TYR A 251 -7.12 -9.48 18.22
C TYR A 251 -8.54 -9.80 18.70
N GLN A 252 -9.50 -8.90 18.47
CA GLN A 252 -10.91 -9.10 18.84
C GLN A 252 -11.52 -10.33 18.17
N GLU A 253 -11.21 -10.55 16.88
CA GLU A 253 -11.71 -11.72 16.17
C GLU A 253 -11.08 -13.03 16.67
N SER A 254 -9.80 -12.98 17.08
CA SER A 254 -9.11 -14.11 17.71
C SER A 254 -9.72 -14.46 19.06
N GLU A 255 -10.04 -13.48 19.91
CA GLU A 255 -10.74 -13.72 21.19
C GLU A 255 -12.12 -14.34 21.00
N ARG A 256 -12.89 -13.84 20.02
CA ARG A 256 -14.20 -14.42 19.67
C ARG A 256 -14.07 -15.86 19.22
N LEU A 257 -13.05 -16.17 18.41
CA LEU A 257 -12.80 -17.54 17.96
C LEU A 257 -12.37 -18.45 19.10
N LEU A 258 -11.47 -18.01 19.99
CA LEU A 258 -11.09 -18.78 21.18
C LEU A 258 -12.30 -19.09 22.05
N THR A 259 -13.17 -18.10 22.28
CA THR A 259 -14.41 -18.28 23.04
C THR A 259 -15.33 -19.32 22.38
N ALA A 260 -15.47 -19.26 21.04
CA ALA A 260 -16.25 -20.23 20.29
C ALA A 260 -15.63 -21.64 20.35
N ILE A 261 -14.31 -21.75 20.24
CA ILE A 261 -13.57 -23.02 20.36
C ILE A 261 -13.83 -23.62 21.74
N LYS A 262 -13.66 -22.86 22.82
CA LYS A 262 -13.94 -23.31 24.20
C LYS A 262 -15.34 -23.89 24.32
N LYS A 263 -16.34 -23.14 23.83
CA LYS A 263 -17.74 -23.57 23.87
C LYS A 263 -17.92 -24.91 23.14
N THR A 264 -17.35 -25.06 21.95
CA THR A 264 -17.43 -26.33 21.21
C THR A 264 -16.68 -27.48 21.90
N CYS A 265 -15.57 -27.23 22.60
CA CYS A 265 -14.86 -28.25 23.37
C CYS A 265 -15.63 -28.71 24.62
N GLN A 266 -16.43 -27.82 25.22
CA GLN A 266 -17.25 -28.09 26.39
C GLN A 266 -18.53 -28.89 26.06
N GLU A 267 -18.95 -28.90 24.80
CA GLU A 267 -20.10 -29.70 24.36
C GLU A 267 -19.83 -31.19 24.54
N ARG A 268 -20.87 -31.93 24.95
CA ARG A 268 -20.78 -33.38 25.22
C ARG A 268 -20.46 -34.17 23.94
N LEU A 269 -20.94 -33.69 22.80
CA LEU A 269 -20.68 -34.19 21.45
C LEU A 269 -20.28 -33.01 20.57
N PRO A 270 -18.99 -32.66 20.50
CA PRO A 270 -18.55 -31.52 19.71
C PRO A 270 -18.83 -31.75 18.22
N HIS A 271 -19.42 -30.75 17.56
CA HIS A 271 -19.54 -30.79 16.10
C HIS A 271 -18.16 -30.70 15.44
N ALA A 272 -17.58 -31.85 15.11
CA ALA A 272 -16.26 -31.99 14.48
C ALA A 272 -15.99 -30.97 13.36
N SER A 273 -16.91 -30.86 12.41
CA SER A 273 -16.77 -29.97 11.26
C SER A 273 -16.78 -28.48 11.64
N LEU A 274 -17.49 -28.10 12.70
CA LEU A 274 -17.51 -26.74 13.24
C LEU A 274 -16.20 -26.44 13.98
N HIS A 275 -15.77 -27.34 14.86
CA HIS A 275 -14.53 -27.21 15.62
C HIS A 275 -13.31 -27.06 14.69
N THR A 276 -13.18 -27.94 13.68
CA THR A 276 -12.12 -27.85 12.66
C THR A 276 -12.14 -26.51 11.93
N LYS A 277 -13.32 -25.98 11.58
CA LYS A 277 -13.44 -24.65 10.92
C LYS A 277 -12.98 -23.52 11.83
N LEU A 278 -13.39 -23.54 13.10
CA LEU A 278 -13.04 -22.51 14.08
C LEU A 278 -11.53 -22.48 14.34
N VAL A 279 -10.93 -23.62 14.63
CA VAL A 279 -9.48 -23.73 14.84
C VAL A 279 -8.70 -23.39 13.58
N SER A 280 -9.14 -23.87 12.40
CA SER A 280 -8.51 -23.52 11.12
C SER A 280 -8.50 -22.00 10.88
N LYS A 281 -9.57 -21.32 11.24
CA LYS A 281 -9.65 -19.87 11.15
C LYS A 281 -8.78 -19.17 12.19
N PHE A 282 -8.74 -19.69 13.42
CA PHE A 282 -7.88 -19.17 14.47
C PHE A 282 -6.39 -19.28 14.10
N CYS A 283 -5.93 -20.45 13.65
CA CYS A 283 -4.56 -20.65 13.16
C CYS A 283 -4.21 -19.69 12.01
N TRP A 284 -5.15 -19.45 11.08
CA TRP A 284 -4.93 -18.48 10.01
C TRP A 284 -4.75 -17.04 10.52
N LEU A 285 -5.56 -16.61 11.50
CA LEU A 285 -5.39 -15.29 12.12
C LEU A 285 -4.09 -15.21 12.92
N PHE A 286 -3.75 -16.28 13.64
CA PHE A 286 -2.47 -16.42 14.33
C PHE A 286 -1.32 -16.22 13.35
N ASP A 287 -1.29 -16.97 12.24
CA ASP A 287 -0.24 -16.86 11.23
C ASP A 287 -0.19 -15.44 10.65
N THR A 288 -1.35 -14.78 10.47
CA THR A 288 -1.41 -13.42 9.95
C THR A 288 -0.79 -12.41 10.92
N LEU A 289 -1.08 -12.52 12.22
CA LEU A 289 -0.43 -11.68 13.25
C LEU A 289 1.05 -12.02 13.45
N TRP A 290 1.41 -13.29 13.29
CA TRP A 290 2.79 -13.75 13.42
C TRP A 290 3.68 -13.11 12.35
N MET A 291 3.20 -13.05 11.11
CA MET A 291 3.92 -12.43 9.99
C MET A 291 4.14 -10.92 10.17
N SER A 292 3.36 -10.22 10.99
CA SER A 292 3.45 -8.76 11.13
C SER A 292 4.44 -8.26 12.17
N SER A 293 5.36 -9.11 12.64
CA SER A 293 6.28 -8.82 13.75
C SER A 293 5.55 -8.39 15.04
N SER A 294 4.23 -8.59 15.09
CA SER A 294 3.36 -8.23 16.22
C SER A 294 3.12 -9.46 17.10
N THR A 295 4.19 -10.24 17.29
CA THR A 295 4.20 -11.53 17.99
C THR A 295 3.73 -11.39 19.44
N GLN A 296 3.98 -10.24 20.07
CA GLN A 296 3.61 -10.01 21.47
C GLN A 296 2.09 -10.06 21.73
N ALA A 297 1.26 -9.45 20.88
CA ALA A 297 -0.20 -9.44 21.08
C ALA A 297 -0.81 -10.85 20.96
N VAL A 298 -0.26 -11.67 20.06
CA VAL A 298 -0.64 -13.08 19.88
C VAL A 298 -0.25 -13.90 21.10
N VAL A 299 0.94 -13.67 21.59
CA VAL A 299 1.49 -14.42 22.71
C VAL A 299 0.75 -14.07 23.99
N GLU A 300 0.34 -12.81 24.16
CA GLU A 300 -0.57 -12.44 25.26
C GLU A 300 -1.90 -13.19 25.19
N LEU A 301 -2.51 -13.37 24.01
CA LEU A 301 -3.73 -14.17 23.86
C LEU A 301 -3.51 -15.61 24.31
N VAL A 302 -2.43 -16.24 23.85
CA VAL A 302 -2.08 -17.64 24.15
C VAL A 302 -1.68 -17.83 25.63
N LEU A 303 -0.96 -16.88 26.21
CA LEU A 303 -0.47 -16.94 27.59
C LEU A 303 -1.54 -16.58 28.61
N ARG A 304 -2.52 -15.73 28.28
CA ARG A 304 -3.61 -15.38 29.19
C ARG A 304 -4.62 -16.52 29.32
N ASP A 305 -4.80 -17.32 28.27
CA ASP A 305 -5.79 -18.39 28.29
C ASP A 305 -5.31 -19.63 29.07
N GLN A 306 -5.94 -19.89 30.21
CA GLN A 306 -5.67 -21.07 31.03
C GLN A 306 -6.60 -22.25 30.72
N GLU A 307 -7.70 -21.99 30.03
CA GLU A 307 -8.77 -22.97 29.83
C GLU A 307 -8.57 -23.77 28.55
N ILE A 308 -8.16 -23.13 27.46
CA ILE A 308 -7.91 -23.80 26.19
C ILE A 308 -6.94 -24.98 26.36
N PRO A 309 -5.74 -24.83 26.97
CA PRO A 309 -4.82 -25.96 27.11
C PRO A 309 -5.45 -27.13 27.88
N ARG A 310 -6.19 -26.85 28.96
CA ARG A 310 -6.87 -27.86 29.77
C ARG A 310 -7.98 -28.57 28.97
N LEU A 311 -8.78 -27.81 28.22
CA LEU A 311 -9.84 -28.37 27.38
C LEU A 311 -9.27 -29.21 26.23
N LEU A 312 -8.19 -28.75 25.59
CA LEU A 312 -7.54 -29.51 24.53
C LEU A 312 -6.92 -30.80 25.08
N GLN A 313 -6.28 -30.74 26.24
CA GLN A 313 -5.69 -31.91 26.90
C GLN A 313 -6.76 -32.98 27.24
N THR A 314 -7.89 -32.56 27.83
CA THR A 314 -9.00 -33.49 28.16
C THR A 314 -9.72 -34.04 26.93
N LYS A 315 -9.55 -33.42 25.76
CA LYS A 315 -10.17 -33.81 24.49
C LYS A 315 -9.13 -34.26 23.45
N LEU A 316 -7.93 -34.64 23.87
CA LEU A 316 -6.82 -34.96 22.96
C LEU A 316 -7.19 -36.03 21.93
N HIS A 317 -7.85 -37.11 22.37
CA HIS A 317 -8.31 -38.16 21.46
C HIS A 317 -9.29 -37.64 20.39
N PHE A 318 -10.19 -36.72 20.76
CA PHE A 318 -11.09 -36.08 19.80
C PHE A 318 -10.33 -35.18 18.83
N LEU A 319 -9.30 -34.47 19.29
CA LEU A 319 -8.44 -33.65 18.40
C LEU A 319 -7.66 -34.51 17.42
N ALA A 320 -7.06 -35.61 17.90
CA ALA A 320 -6.34 -36.62 17.13
C ALA A 320 -7.19 -37.19 15.99
N GLN A 321 -8.44 -37.52 16.27
CA GLN A 321 -9.38 -37.98 15.23
C GLN A 321 -9.67 -36.95 14.14
N LEU A 322 -9.46 -35.66 14.43
CA LEU A 322 -9.67 -34.57 13.48
C LEU A 322 -8.37 -34.07 12.83
N GLY A 323 -7.21 -34.60 13.22
CA GLY A 323 -5.89 -34.12 12.78
C GLY A 323 -5.62 -32.66 13.18
N MET A 324 -6.23 -32.21 14.28
CA MET A 324 -6.17 -30.81 14.73
C MET A 324 -5.08 -30.55 15.76
N GLU A 325 -4.61 -31.58 16.43
CA GLU A 325 -3.43 -31.59 17.31
C GLU A 325 -2.21 -31.01 16.60
N ASN A 326 -1.97 -31.39 15.34
CA ASN A 326 -0.84 -30.89 14.54
C ASN A 326 -0.89 -29.39 14.31
N ARG A 327 -2.09 -28.80 14.19
CA ARG A 327 -2.23 -27.35 13.98
C ARG A 327 -1.90 -26.56 15.24
N TRP A 328 -2.38 -27.02 16.39
CA TRP A 328 -2.03 -26.42 17.67
C TRP A 328 -0.56 -26.65 18.02
N ALA A 329 -0.03 -27.84 17.74
CA ALA A 329 1.37 -28.19 17.95
C ALA A 329 2.30 -27.34 17.08
N SER A 330 1.99 -27.17 15.79
CA SER A 330 2.71 -26.26 14.89
C SER A 330 2.70 -24.82 15.38
N MET A 331 1.54 -24.33 15.83
CA MET A 331 1.40 -22.99 16.38
C MET A 331 2.24 -22.79 17.65
N MET A 332 2.19 -23.73 18.59
CA MET A 332 3.01 -23.68 19.82
C MET A 332 4.49 -23.80 19.51
N ARG A 333 4.88 -24.68 18.60
CA ARG A 333 6.27 -24.85 18.17
C ARG A 333 6.87 -23.52 17.71
N LYS A 334 6.16 -22.78 16.84
CA LYS A 334 6.59 -21.43 16.41
C LYS A 334 6.84 -20.48 17.58
N ILE A 335 5.96 -20.50 18.60
CA ILE A 335 6.14 -19.67 19.80
C ILE A 335 7.41 -20.05 20.56
N PHE A 336 7.62 -21.35 20.82
CA PHE A 336 8.81 -21.83 21.52
C PHE A 336 10.10 -21.50 20.75
N GLU A 337 10.09 -21.68 19.43
CA GLU A 337 11.21 -21.36 18.54
C GLU A 337 11.52 -19.86 18.55
N ASP A 338 10.53 -18.97 18.42
CA ASP A 338 10.79 -17.52 18.43
C ASP A 338 11.23 -16.99 19.80
N VAL A 339 10.85 -17.62 20.92
CA VAL A 339 11.45 -17.32 22.23
C VAL A 339 12.93 -17.67 22.24
N LEU A 340 13.29 -18.84 21.70
CA LEU A 340 14.68 -19.31 21.67
C LEU A 340 15.56 -18.48 20.74
N LEU A 341 15.00 -18.05 19.61
CA LEU A 341 15.67 -17.17 18.65
C LEU A 341 15.74 -15.71 19.11
N GLY A 342 15.18 -15.38 20.29
CA GLY A 342 15.16 -14.01 20.81
C GLY A 342 14.28 -13.05 20.02
N ARG A 343 13.36 -13.57 19.18
CA ARG A 343 12.36 -12.78 18.44
C ARG A 343 11.14 -12.44 19.29
N LEU A 344 10.95 -13.21 20.38
CA LEU A 344 9.87 -13.03 21.33
C LEU A 344 10.43 -12.93 22.75
N PHE A 345 10.33 -11.74 23.34
CA PHE A 345 10.82 -11.48 24.69
C PHE A 345 9.73 -11.75 25.72
N LEU A 346 9.95 -12.79 26.54
CA LEU A 346 9.05 -13.17 27.63
C LEU A 346 9.79 -13.17 28.97
N LYS A 347 9.11 -12.69 30.00
CA LYS A 347 9.60 -12.81 31.38
C LYS A 347 9.72 -14.28 31.77
N THR A 348 10.56 -14.58 32.75
CA THR A 348 10.73 -15.95 33.27
C THR A 348 9.39 -16.57 33.69
N SER A 349 8.52 -15.81 34.37
CA SER A 349 7.18 -16.26 34.77
C SER A 349 6.26 -16.59 33.57
N GLU A 350 6.35 -15.82 32.48
CA GLU A 350 5.58 -16.02 31.25
C GLU A 350 6.07 -17.25 30.49
N ARG A 351 7.40 -17.41 30.35
CA ARG A 351 8.02 -18.61 29.77
C ARG A 351 7.64 -19.87 30.55
N LEU A 352 7.63 -19.79 31.89
CA LEU A 352 7.27 -20.90 32.75
C LEU A 352 5.79 -21.24 32.62
N ALA A 353 4.92 -20.23 32.50
CA ALA A 353 3.50 -20.43 32.23
C ALA A 353 3.26 -21.07 30.85
N LEU A 354 3.99 -20.61 29.82
CA LEU A 354 3.96 -21.20 28.48
C LEU A 354 4.33 -22.68 28.54
N PHE A 355 5.49 -22.98 29.13
CA PHE A 355 6.02 -24.33 29.28
C PHE A 355 5.02 -25.24 29.99
N ARG A 356 4.60 -24.88 31.21
CA ARG A 356 3.72 -25.72 32.04
C ARG A 356 2.37 -26.01 31.39
N ARG A 357 1.84 -25.08 30.57
CA ARG A 357 0.50 -25.21 29.99
C ARG A 357 0.49 -25.86 28.62
N TRP A 358 1.54 -25.67 27.83
CA TRP A 358 1.51 -26.02 26.41
C TRP A 358 2.55 -27.04 25.99
N VAL A 359 3.56 -27.36 26.81
CA VAL A 359 4.63 -28.30 26.40
C VAL A 359 4.11 -29.67 25.97
N TRP A 360 3.01 -30.14 26.56
CA TRP A 360 2.42 -31.45 26.25
C TRP A 360 1.97 -31.57 24.79
N ILE A 361 1.48 -30.48 24.17
CA ILE A 361 0.96 -30.53 22.80
C ILE A 361 2.07 -30.69 21.75
N LEU A 362 3.32 -30.42 22.13
CA LEU A 362 4.48 -30.62 21.26
C LEU A 362 4.88 -32.10 21.17
N LYS A 363 4.42 -32.97 22.07
CA LYS A 363 4.73 -34.41 22.05
C LYS A 363 3.87 -35.17 21.03
N ASP A 364 2.59 -34.80 20.92
CA ASP A 364 1.61 -35.51 20.10
C ASP A 364 1.53 -34.97 18.65
N GLY A 365 2.31 -33.94 18.33
CA GLY A 365 2.41 -33.41 16.98
C GLY A 365 3.19 -34.37 16.07
N ASN A 366 2.54 -34.87 15.03
CA ASN A 366 3.19 -35.61 13.96
C ASN A 366 3.85 -34.58 13.01
N PHE A 367 5.08 -34.16 13.34
CA PHE A 367 5.84 -33.21 12.55
C PHE A 367 6.55 -33.91 11.39
N ASP A 368 6.83 -33.16 10.32
CA ASP A 368 7.61 -33.67 9.19
C ASP A 368 8.99 -34.17 9.67
N PRO A 369 9.54 -35.25 9.08
CA PRO A 369 10.79 -35.87 9.53
C PRO A 369 12.02 -34.96 9.39
N GLU A 370 11.93 -33.89 8.60
CA GLU A 370 12.96 -32.86 8.47
C GLU A 370 12.96 -31.87 9.66
N THR A 371 11.91 -31.90 10.49
CA THR A 371 11.76 -31.01 11.64
C THR A 371 12.61 -31.52 12.82
N PRO A 372 13.40 -30.66 13.49
CA PRO A 372 14.18 -31.08 14.66
C PRO A 372 13.32 -31.78 15.72
N PRO A 373 13.85 -32.82 16.39
CA PRO A 373 13.14 -33.53 17.44
C PRO A 373 12.58 -32.56 18.49
N CYS A 374 11.31 -32.73 18.88
CA CYS A 374 10.67 -31.89 19.89
C CYS A 374 11.44 -31.87 21.21
N ALA A 375 12.16 -32.96 21.55
CA ALA A 375 12.99 -33.01 22.74
C ALA A 375 14.12 -31.98 22.76
N ASN A 376 14.76 -31.72 21.62
CA ASN A 376 15.81 -30.70 21.50
C ASN A 376 15.23 -29.29 21.71
N LEU A 377 14.07 -29.02 21.13
CA LEU A 377 13.33 -27.76 21.30
C LEU A 377 12.96 -27.55 22.78
N VAL A 378 12.37 -28.57 23.41
CA VAL A 378 11.95 -28.55 24.82
C VAL A 378 13.14 -28.38 25.76
N CYS A 379 14.22 -29.13 25.55
CA CYS A 379 15.45 -28.99 26.34
C CYS A 379 16.05 -27.59 26.20
N SER A 380 16.20 -27.10 24.97
CA SER A 380 16.73 -25.75 24.71
C SER A 380 15.88 -24.69 25.40
N PHE A 381 14.54 -24.84 25.36
CA PHE A 381 13.63 -23.94 26.06
C PHE A 381 13.82 -23.97 27.57
N ILE A 382 13.97 -25.17 28.17
CA ILE A 382 14.24 -25.31 29.61
C ILE A 382 15.55 -24.63 29.99
N LEU A 383 16.60 -24.76 29.17
CA LEU A 383 17.90 -24.13 29.40
C LEU A 383 17.84 -22.59 29.43
N THR A 384 16.75 -21.98 28.96
CA THR A 384 16.55 -20.53 29.07
C THR A 384 16.11 -20.06 30.46
N PHE A 385 15.69 -20.97 31.35
CA PHE A 385 15.30 -20.65 32.72
C PHE A 385 16.51 -20.51 33.66
N PRO A 386 16.38 -19.81 34.80
CA PRO A 386 17.35 -19.90 35.90
C PRO A 386 17.55 -21.35 36.35
N GLN A 387 18.75 -21.69 36.83
CA GLN A 387 19.10 -23.07 37.20
C GLN A 387 18.13 -23.69 38.21
N GLU A 388 17.71 -22.95 39.24
CA GLU A 388 16.74 -23.41 40.24
C GLU A 388 15.40 -23.84 39.62
N GLU A 389 14.93 -23.12 38.59
CA GLU A 389 13.69 -23.46 37.88
C GLU A 389 13.88 -24.66 36.95
N GLN A 390 15.06 -24.83 36.36
CA GLN A 390 15.39 -26.02 35.57
C GLN A 390 15.33 -27.28 36.45
N GLU A 391 16.00 -27.22 37.61
CA GLU A 391 16.00 -28.29 38.62
C GLU A 391 14.58 -28.57 39.09
N MET A 392 13.79 -27.54 39.41
CA MET A 392 12.39 -27.70 39.83
C MET A 392 11.53 -28.40 38.76
N ILE A 393 11.71 -28.06 37.48
CA ILE A 393 10.99 -28.69 36.37
C ILE A 393 11.29 -30.19 36.31
N PHE A 394 12.57 -30.57 36.34
CA PHE A 394 12.97 -31.98 36.24
C PHE A 394 12.67 -32.77 37.52
N CYS A 395 12.90 -32.21 38.70
CA CYS A 395 12.53 -32.85 39.97
C CYS A 395 11.03 -33.12 40.03
N ARG A 396 10.20 -32.14 39.63
CA ARG A 396 8.74 -32.33 39.59
C ARG A 396 8.34 -33.43 38.60
N TRP A 397 8.96 -33.48 37.43
CA TRP A 397 8.73 -34.53 36.45
C TRP A 397 9.15 -35.92 36.97
N LEU A 398 10.31 -36.02 37.62
CA LEU A 398 10.77 -37.26 38.24
C LEU A 398 9.83 -37.72 39.36
N SER A 399 9.40 -36.82 40.25
CA SER A 399 8.45 -37.14 41.32
C SER A 399 7.09 -37.63 40.81
N SER A 400 6.66 -37.18 39.63
CA SER A 400 5.44 -37.71 39.00
C SER A 400 5.63 -39.09 38.34
N LEU A 401 6.86 -39.59 38.19
CA LEU A 401 7.06 -40.98 37.78
C LEU A 401 6.73 -41.96 38.91
N ASP A 402 6.86 -41.51 40.17
CA ASP A 402 6.62 -42.33 41.37
C ASP A 402 5.12 -42.45 41.73
N ASP A 403 4.28 -41.55 41.21
CA ASP A 403 2.84 -41.54 41.47
C ASP A 403 2.06 -41.94 40.19
N PRO A 404 1.56 -43.18 40.08
CA PRO A 404 0.83 -43.64 38.90
C PRO A 404 -0.51 -42.91 38.70
N MET A 405 -1.00 -42.15 39.69
CA MET A 405 -2.19 -41.29 39.58
C MET A 405 -1.83 -39.86 39.15
N GLN A 406 -0.61 -39.41 39.44
CA GLN A 406 -0.02 -38.22 38.81
C GLN A 406 0.75 -38.63 37.56
N HIS A 407 0.02 -38.96 36.49
CA HIS A 407 0.66 -38.93 35.18
C HIS A 407 1.29 -37.54 34.99
N SER A 408 2.62 -37.40 35.08
CA SER A 408 3.25 -36.27 34.39
C SER A 408 2.80 -36.39 32.96
N VAL A 409 2.06 -35.38 32.53
CA VAL A 409 1.35 -35.37 31.26
C VAL A 409 2.32 -35.43 30.08
N TYR A 410 3.62 -35.21 30.31
CA TYR A 410 4.65 -35.11 29.29
C TYR A 410 5.93 -35.86 29.71
N ASP A 411 6.48 -36.60 28.76
CA ASP A 411 7.74 -37.33 28.90
C ASP A 411 8.90 -36.36 28.62
N LEU A 412 9.70 -36.08 29.64
CA LEU A 412 10.89 -35.24 29.53
C LEU A 412 12.18 -36.07 29.51
N SER A 413 12.14 -37.39 29.33
CA SER A 413 13.30 -38.26 29.45
C SER A 413 14.46 -37.86 28.54
N GLU A 414 14.17 -37.59 27.27
CA GLU A 414 15.17 -37.15 26.29
C GLU A 414 15.70 -35.75 26.61
N ALA A 415 14.81 -34.81 26.98
CA ALA A 415 15.21 -33.46 27.39
C ALA A 415 16.05 -33.46 28.69
N HIS A 416 15.72 -34.33 29.64
CA HIS A 416 16.46 -34.54 30.89
C HIS A 416 17.85 -35.12 30.61
N SER A 417 17.96 -36.11 29.72
CA SER A 417 19.24 -36.68 29.30
C SER A 417 20.16 -35.61 28.70
N LEU A 418 19.62 -34.74 27.84
CA LEU A 418 20.35 -33.62 27.26
C LEU A 418 20.76 -32.58 28.31
N TRP A 419 19.86 -32.24 29.24
CA TRP A 419 20.14 -31.32 30.34
C TRP A 419 21.24 -31.86 31.28
N MET A 420 21.21 -33.15 31.63
CA MET A 420 22.24 -33.80 32.43
C MET A 420 23.61 -33.77 31.74
N LYS A 421 23.66 -34.04 30.43
CA LYS A 421 24.91 -33.90 29.65
C LYS A 421 25.45 -32.47 29.72
N HIS A 422 24.58 -31.48 29.65
CA HIS A 422 24.95 -30.06 29.75
C HIS A 422 25.48 -29.68 31.15
N LEU A 423 24.85 -30.20 32.21
CA LEU A 423 25.32 -30.00 33.58
C LEU A 423 26.69 -30.65 33.82
N VAL A 424 26.86 -31.90 33.37
CA VAL A 424 28.13 -32.62 33.50
C VAL A 424 29.24 -31.88 32.76
N ALA A 425 29.00 -31.45 31.51
CA ALA A 425 29.96 -30.67 30.73
C ALA A 425 30.39 -29.37 31.44
N LYS A 426 29.43 -28.63 32.04
CA LYS A 426 29.73 -27.44 32.85
C LYS A 426 30.55 -27.73 34.10
N SER A 427 30.42 -28.91 34.69
CA SER A 427 31.16 -29.30 35.90
C SER A 427 32.59 -29.77 35.61
N THR A 428 32.85 -30.24 34.38
CA THR A 428 34.16 -30.74 33.95
C THR A 428 35.02 -29.67 33.28
N ASP A 429 34.40 -28.70 32.60
CA ASP A 429 35.10 -27.56 31.99
C ASP A 429 35.10 -26.35 32.94
N GLY A 430 36.10 -26.29 33.81
CA GLY A 430 36.44 -25.03 34.46
C GLY A 430 36.90 -24.02 33.40
N ASP A 431 36.10 -22.97 33.18
CA ASP A 431 36.42 -21.73 32.43
C ASP A 431 36.13 -21.62 30.91
N SER A 432 35.55 -22.62 30.23
CA SER A 432 35.07 -22.43 28.84
C SER A 432 33.55 -22.33 28.78
N ASP A 433 33.02 -21.11 28.60
CA ASP A 433 31.59 -20.78 28.51
C ASP A 433 30.86 -21.62 27.43
N PRO A 434 30.17 -22.71 27.82
CA PRO A 434 29.59 -23.67 26.88
C PRO A 434 28.35 -23.13 26.18
N LEU A 435 27.88 -21.93 26.56
CA LEU A 435 26.78 -21.23 25.90
C LEU A 435 27.17 -20.73 24.50
N LYS A 436 28.44 -20.39 24.26
CA LYS A 436 28.88 -19.90 22.94
C LYS A 436 28.92 -20.99 21.87
N LEU A 437 29.36 -22.20 22.23
CA LEU A 437 29.47 -23.32 21.29
C LEU A 437 28.08 -23.85 20.91
N ASN A 438 27.17 -23.97 21.88
CA ASN A 438 25.82 -24.50 21.63
C ASN A 438 24.87 -23.49 20.98
N GLN A 439 24.96 -22.18 21.26
CA GLN A 439 24.11 -21.23 20.52
C GLN A 439 24.49 -21.16 19.04
N GLN A 440 25.78 -21.19 18.69
CA GLN A 440 26.20 -21.17 17.28
C GLN A 440 25.85 -22.47 16.55
N ASP A 441 26.00 -23.63 17.20
CA ASP A 441 25.62 -24.92 16.61
C ASP A 441 24.10 -25.15 16.57
N LEU A 442 23.35 -24.68 17.58
CA LEU A 442 21.87 -24.70 17.54
C LEU A 442 21.34 -23.74 16.47
N LEU A 443 21.87 -22.51 16.38
CA LEU A 443 21.46 -21.56 15.34
C LEU A 443 21.87 -22.04 13.94
N SER A 444 23.00 -22.73 13.78
CA SER A 444 23.42 -23.26 12.47
C SER A 444 22.65 -24.52 12.05
N THR A 445 22.18 -25.32 13.01
CA THR A 445 21.31 -26.48 12.76
C THR A 445 19.87 -26.05 12.45
N TRP A 446 19.46 -24.85 12.88
CA TRP A 446 18.10 -24.32 12.69
C TRP A 446 18.00 -23.32 11.51
N ALA A 447 19.14 -22.84 10.99
CA ALA A 447 19.22 -21.96 9.83
C ALA A 447 19.40 -22.73 8.49
N ARG A 448 19.60 -24.05 8.54
CA ARG A 448 19.44 -24.97 7.41
C ARG A 448 18.05 -25.56 7.45
#